data_AF-A0A918CFZ0-F1
#
_entry.id   AF-A0A918CFZ0-F1
#
_cell.length_a   1.000
_cell.length_b   1.000
_cell.length_c   1.000
_cell.angle_alpha   90.00
_cell.angle_beta   90.00
_cell.angle_gamma   90.00
#
_symmetry.space_group_name_H-M   'P 1'
#
loop_
_entity.id
_entity.type
_entity.pdbx_description
1 polymer ?
#
loop_
_entity_poly.entity_id
_entity_poly.type
_entity_poly.pdbx_seq_one_letter_code
_entity_poly.pdbx_strand_id
1 'polypeptide(L)'
;MLDPLLFGQDPTPGIVSVHADLRGQACIWRRENDVLHLERVRFRPWLYARDLADLQHLGERLARNDDTAPLSVRELPGPPAVCGICCLHRMGSNSGRRS
;
A
#
# COMPACT_ATOMS: atom_id res chain seq x y z
N MET A 1 -16.31 -25.18 -18.57
CA MET A 1 -15.16 -24.71 -19.39
C MET A 1 -14.74 -23.39 -18.78
N LEU A 2 -13.52 -23.31 -18.24
CA LEU A 2 -13.01 -22.14 -17.50
C LEU A 2 -12.37 -21.13 -18.47
N ASP A 3 -12.44 -19.85 -18.14
CA ASP A 3 -11.94 -18.73 -18.96
C ASP A 3 -10.41 -18.58 -18.82
N PRO A 4 -9.63 -18.69 -19.91
CA PRO A 4 -8.17 -18.57 -19.89
C PRO A 4 -7.64 -17.17 -19.55
N LEU A 5 -8.50 -16.14 -19.47
CA LEU A 5 -8.10 -14.78 -19.07
C LEU A 5 -8.01 -14.59 -17.54
N LEU A 6 -8.40 -15.59 -16.75
CA LEU A 6 -8.33 -15.51 -15.30
C LEU A 6 -6.91 -15.83 -14.81
N PHE A 7 -6.07 -14.79 -14.66
CA PHE A 7 -4.77 -14.90 -14.01
C PHE A 7 -4.91 -15.50 -12.60
N GLY A 8 -4.08 -16.49 -12.26
CA GLY A 8 -4.09 -17.17 -10.95
C GLY A 8 -4.88 -18.49 -10.88
N GLN A 9 -5.33 -19.03 -12.01
CA GLN A 9 -5.93 -20.39 -12.07
C GLN A 9 -4.92 -21.53 -12.08
N ASP A 10 -3.66 -21.25 -12.43
CA ASP A 10 -2.63 -22.27 -12.39
C ASP A 10 -2.27 -22.62 -10.92
N PRO A 11 -1.74 -23.82 -10.65
CA PRO A 11 -1.45 -24.28 -9.29
C PRO A 11 -0.25 -23.58 -8.62
N THR A 12 0.24 -22.46 -9.16
CA THR A 12 1.38 -21.70 -8.61
C THR A 12 1.15 -21.45 -7.12
N PRO A 13 2.00 -22.00 -6.25
CA PRO A 13 1.94 -21.75 -4.83
C PRO A 13 2.31 -20.29 -4.54
N GLY A 14 1.66 -19.68 -3.55
CA GLY A 14 1.91 -18.30 -3.13
C GLY A 14 0.69 -17.38 -3.21
N ILE A 15 0.94 -16.06 -3.26
CA ILE A 15 -0.12 -15.04 -3.34
C ILE A 15 -0.71 -15.06 -4.74
N VAL A 16 -2.01 -15.36 -4.83
CA VAL A 16 -2.76 -15.48 -6.08
C VAL A 16 -3.44 -14.16 -6.43
N SER A 17 -3.88 -13.39 -5.42
CA SER A 17 -4.50 -12.09 -5.62
C SER A 17 -4.36 -11.21 -4.38
N VAL A 18 -4.27 -9.90 -4.60
CA VAL A 18 -4.33 -8.88 -3.56
C VAL A 18 -5.36 -7.84 -3.96
N HIS A 19 -6.31 -7.58 -3.08
CA HIS A 19 -7.23 -6.45 -3.20
C HIS A 19 -6.99 -5.50 -2.04
N ALA A 20 -6.52 -4.30 -2.32
CA ALA A 20 -6.21 -3.28 -1.32
C ALA A 20 -7.01 -2.00 -1.55
N ASP A 21 -7.48 -1.37 -0.47
CA ASP A 21 -8.19 -0.10 -0.50
C ASP A 21 -7.33 1.07 0.00
N LEU A 22 -7.77 2.30 -0.30
CA LEU A 22 -7.13 3.53 0.19
C LEU A 22 -7.32 3.78 1.70
N ARG A 23 -8.07 2.91 2.40
CA ARG A 23 -8.26 2.96 3.86
C ARG A 23 -7.20 2.12 4.59
N GLY A 24 -6.32 1.44 3.86
CA GLY A 24 -5.27 0.60 4.44
C GLY A 24 -5.75 -0.80 4.80
N GLN A 25 -6.77 -1.33 4.12
CA GLN A 25 -7.19 -2.71 4.25
C GLN A 25 -6.81 -3.50 3.00
N ALA A 26 -6.25 -4.69 3.20
CA ALA A 26 -5.99 -5.62 2.12
C ALA A 26 -6.61 -6.99 2.40
N CYS A 27 -7.20 -7.57 1.37
CA CYS A 27 -7.53 -8.98 1.29
C CYS A 27 -6.46 -9.67 0.44
N ILE A 28 -5.78 -10.65 1.01
CA ILE A 28 -4.73 -11.42 0.35
C ILE A 28 -5.25 -12.85 0.20
N TRP A 29 -5.33 -13.30 -1.04
CA TRP A 29 -5.64 -14.70 -1.34
C TRP A 29 -4.34 -15.43 -1.63
N ARG A 30 -4.05 -16.46 -0.84
CA ARG A 30 -2.85 -17.29 -0.99
C ARG A 30 -3.22 -18.76 -1.13
N ARG A 31 -2.48 -19.49 -1.96
CA ARG A 31 -2.63 -20.93 -2.12
C ARG A 31 -1.54 -21.66 -1.37
N GLU A 32 -1.94 -22.55 -0.47
CA GLU A 32 -1.05 -23.44 0.29
C GLU A 32 -1.56 -24.88 0.19
N ASN A 33 -0.74 -25.79 -0.32
CA ASN A 33 -1.10 -27.21 -0.49
C ASN A 33 -2.48 -27.39 -1.18
N ASP A 34 -2.68 -26.70 -2.31
CA ASP A 34 -3.94 -26.64 -3.07
C ASP A 34 -5.15 -26.00 -2.36
N VAL A 35 -5.01 -25.57 -1.11
CA VAL A 35 -6.05 -24.86 -0.36
C VAL A 35 -5.91 -23.35 -0.56
N LEU A 36 -7.03 -22.69 -0.88
CA LEU A 36 -7.09 -21.23 -0.98
C LEU A 36 -7.42 -20.61 0.38
N HIS A 37 -6.51 -19.80 0.90
CA HIS A 37 -6.66 -19.04 2.14
C HIS A 37 -6.92 -17.56 1.85
N LEU A 38 -7.84 -16.95 2.60
CA LEU A 38 -8.07 -15.51 2.60
C LEU A 38 -7.55 -14.92 3.90
N GLU A 39 -6.57 -14.04 3.80
CA GLU A 39 -6.04 -13.25 4.89
C GLU A 39 -6.49 -11.80 4.78
N ARG A 40 -6.97 -11.22 5.88
CA ARG A 40 -7.34 -9.80 5.96
C ARG A 40 -6.33 -9.07 6.81
N VAL A 41 -5.61 -8.15 6.20
CA VAL A 41 -4.54 -7.39 6.86
C VAL A 41 -4.81 -5.90 6.80
N ARG A 42 -4.25 -5.18 7.77
CA ARG A 42 -4.14 -3.73 7.73
C ARG A 42 -2.74 -3.36 7.30
N PHE A 43 -2.63 -2.35 6.45
CA PHE A 43 -1.38 -1.76 6.03
C PHE A 43 -1.47 -0.24 6.06
N ARG A 44 -0.33 0.43 6.07
CA ARG A 44 -0.27 1.90 5.96
C ARG A 44 -0.10 2.26 4.49
N PRO A 45 -1.10 2.86 3.81
CA PRO A 45 -0.96 3.26 2.42
C PRO A 45 0.20 4.23 2.27
N TRP A 46 1.01 3.97 1.26
CA TRP A 46 2.11 4.83 0.88
C TRP A 46 2.12 5.03 -0.63
N LEU A 47 2.64 6.18 -1.06
CA LEU A 47 2.95 6.44 -2.45
C LEU A 47 4.41 6.86 -2.58
N TYR A 48 4.98 6.51 -3.73
CA TYR A 48 6.28 6.99 -4.14
C TYR A 48 6.09 8.31 -4.91
N ALA A 49 6.81 9.34 -4.49
CA ALA A 49 7.00 10.56 -5.26
C ALA A 49 8.46 10.65 -5.69
N ARG A 50 8.69 11.05 -6.94
CA ARG A 50 10.05 11.22 -7.48
C ARG A 50 10.69 12.50 -6.96
N ASP A 51 9.89 13.54 -6.79
CA ASP A 51 10.33 14.84 -6.29
C ASP A 51 9.35 15.32 -5.20
N LEU A 52 9.87 15.98 -4.18
CA LEU A 52 9.08 16.63 -3.15
C LEU A 52 8.27 17.82 -3.70
N ALA A 53 8.70 18.40 -4.82
CA ALA A 53 7.97 19.43 -5.55
C ALA A 53 6.53 18.99 -5.89
N ASP A 54 6.35 17.71 -6.24
CA ASP A 54 5.03 17.13 -6.56
C ASP A 54 4.06 17.21 -5.36
N LEU A 55 4.59 17.30 -4.14
CA LEU A 55 3.82 17.33 -2.89
C LEU A 55 3.62 18.75 -2.34
N GLN A 56 4.18 19.79 -2.95
CA GLN A 56 4.08 21.18 -2.46
C GLN A 56 2.63 21.66 -2.32
N HIS A 57 1.74 21.21 -3.21
CA HIS A 57 0.32 21.56 -3.18
C HIS A 57 -0.41 21.11 -1.89
N LEU A 58 0.19 20.21 -1.10
CA LEU A 58 -0.37 19.78 0.18
C LEU A 58 -0.15 20.83 1.30
N GLY A 59 0.82 21.73 1.14
CA GLY A 59 1.11 22.80 2.11
C GLY A 59 1.28 22.27 3.54
N GLU A 60 0.60 22.93 4.50
CA GLU A 60 0.65 22.59 5.93
C GLU A 60 0.08 21.20 6.26
N ARG A 61 -0.63 20.56 5.33
CA ARG A 61 -1.16 19.20 5.54
C ARG A 61 -0.07 18.13 5.46
N LEU A 62 1.10 18.46 4.90
CA LEU A 62 2.22 17.54 4.76
C LEU A 62 3.20 17.71 5.92
N ALA A 63 3.26 16.72 6.80
CA ALA A 63 4.32 16.63 7.80
C ALA A 63 5.57 15.95 7.22
N ARG A 64 6.73 16.17 7.85
CA ARG A 64 7.98 15.49 7.50
C ARG A 64 8.40 14.56 8.61
N ASN A 65 8.74 13.32 8.26
CA ASN A 65 9.25 12.29 9.19
C ASN A 65 8.37 12.08 10.43
N ASP A 66 7.06 12.33 10.32
CA ASP A 66 6.09 12.18 11.40
C ASP A 66 5.14 11.05 11.07
N ASP A 67 5.37 9.88 11.64
CA ASP A 67 4.52 8.71 11.39
C ASP A 67 3.12 8.82 12.02
N THR A 68 2.92 9.81 12.89
CA THR A 68 1.63 10.10 13.55
C THR A 68 0.80 11.12 12.79
N ALA A 69 1.38 11.83 11.82
CA ALA A 69 0.64 12.77 10.99
C ALA A 69 -0.29 12.03 10.00
N PRO A 70 -1.45 12.62 9.65
CA PRO A 70 -2.35 12.07 8.65
C PRO A 70 -1.70 11.90 7.27
N LEU A 71 -0.75 12.77 6.92
CA LEU A 71 0.08 12.69 5.73
C LEU A 71 1.53 13.05 6.11
N SER A 72 2.46 12.14 5.89
CA SER A 72 3.88 12.43 6.13
C SER A 72 4.81 11.91 5.05
N VAL A 73 5.81 12.73 4.71
CA VAL A 73 6.87 12.34 3.79
C VAL A 73 8.12 11.94 4.56
N ARG A 74 8.76 10.86 4.10
CA ARG A 74 10.09 10.44 4.50
C ARG A 74 10.95 10.28 3.25
N GLU A 75 12.08 10.98 3.23
CA GLU A 75 13.12 10.77 2.23
C GLU A 75 13.91 9.52 2.61
N LEU A 76 14.04 8.57 1.69
CA LEU A 76 14.83 7.37 1.82
C LEU A 76 16.12 7.54 1.00
N PRO A 77 17.28 7.12 1.56
CA PRO A 77 18.53 7.13 0.83
C PRO A 77 18.41 6.18 -0.38
N GLY A 78 18.71 6.70 -1.56
CA GLY A 78 18.81 5.92 -2.80
C GLY A 78 20.26 5.78 -3.25
N PRO A 79 20.58 4.80 -4.13
CA PRO A 79 21.84 4.79 -4.87
C PRO A 79 22.13 6.17 -5.50
N PRO A 80 23.41 6.59 -5.66
CA PRO A 80 23.77 7.94 -6.11
C PRO A 80 23.24 8.34 -7.50
N ALA A 81 22.71 7.39 -8.29
CA ALA A 81 22.07 7.62 -9.58
C ALA A 81 20.54 7.87 -9.50
N VAL A 82 19.93 7.74 -8.31
CA VAL A 82 18.52 8.08 -8.06
C VAL A 82 18.43 9.21 -7.05
N CYS A 83 17.81 10.32 -7.47
CA CYS A 83 17.45 11.42 -6.59
C CYS A 83 16.52 10.92 -5.48
N GLY A 84 16.64 11.48 -4.27
CA GLY A 84 16.08 10.98 -3.02
C GLY A 84 14.66 10.41 -3.14
N ILE A 85 14.49 9.17 -2.69
CA ILE A 85 13.21 8.46 -2.76
C ILE A 85 12.26 9.10 -1.73
N CYS A 86 11.16 9.71 -2.15
CA CYS A 86 10.16 10.25 -1.21
C CYS A 86 9.02 9.25 -1.02
N CYS A 87 8.84 8.77 0.21
CA CYS A 87 7.68 7.96 0.59
C CYS A 87 6.68 8.84 1.34
N LEU A 88 5.50 9.03 0.76
CA LEU A 88 4.38 9.69 1.44
C LEU A 88 3.48 8.63 2.05
N HIS A 89 3.21 8.72 3.34
CA HIS A 89 2.30 7.84 4.05
C HIS A 89 0.99 8.57 4.38
N ARG A 90 -0.14 7.90 4.21
CA ARG A 90 -1.44 8.39 4.67
C ARG A 90 -1.91 7.58 5.88
N MET A 91 -2.31 8.24 6.96
CA MET A 91 -3.01 7.58 8.06
C MET A 91 -4.50 7.41 7.71
N GLY A 92 -5.03 6.20 7.92
CA GLY A 92 -6.46 5.94 7.74
C GLY A 92 -7.27 6.75 8.75
N SER A 93 -8.29 7.47 8.29
CA SER A 93 -9.23 8.16 9.19
C SER A 93 -9.87 7.13 10.12
N ASN A 94 -9.64 7.27 11.43
CA ASN A 94 -10.27 6.44 12.44
C ASN A 94 -11.76 6.81 12.52
N SER A 95 -12.58 6.32 11.59
CA SER A 95 -14.04 6.40 11.71
C SER A 95 -14.47 5.36 12.73
N GLY A 96 -14.40 5.74 14.01
CA GLY A 96 -14.91 4.96 15.12
C GLY A 96 -16.39 4.64 14.90
N ARG A 97 -16.69 3.34 14.78
CA ARG A 97 -18.04 2.81 14.86
C ARG A 97 -18.44 2.87 16.34
N ARG A 98 -19.23 3.88 16.73
CA ARG A 98 -20.01 3.82 17.96
C ARG A 98 -21.14 2.83 17.72
N SER A 99 -21.08 1.68 18.38
CA SER A 99 -22.25 0.84 18.68
C SER A 99 -22.77 1.22 20.05
#